data_AF-A0A9P0JAA3-F1
#
_entry.id   AF-A0A9P0JAA3-F1
#
_cell.length_a   1.000
_cell.length_b   1.000
_cell.length_c   1.000
_cell.angle_alpha   90.00
_cell.angle_beta   90.00
_cell.angle_gamma   90.00
#
_symmetry.space_group_name_H-M   'P 1'
#
loop_
_entity.id
_entity.type
_entity.pdbx_description
1 polymer ?
#
loop_
_entity_poly.entity_id
_entity_poly.type
_entity_poly.pdbx_seq_one_letter_code
_entity_poly.pdbx_strand_id
1 'polypeptide(L)'
;MMTDNNNDLGCQDWNSAPPADRKVVDFYDGASIFVTGGTGFVGKALIEKLLRSCPGLKNIYLLIRPKRGKDIECRFQELLENPVFDRIRSTDDAEKVFEKVVCISGDVSDPDLGLSAEDRQRLCSDVTIVFHSAATVKFNETLRTAVTLNTLGTQRVVDLCRSMPKLKAMIHVSTAYSNADKVTIQESVYKPPADPGFVINCCQKMSEDDLREMGRRMQGKHPNTYTMTKAMAEWVVAEQADDIPAAIVRPSIVTAAWKEPFEGWVDNMSGITGIMMEIGRGTIRSIVCDQKLRVDIIPVDILVNTLITSAWHTATYRQNAVRVYNCTSGALNPLRWEELGNLCQYHSLTAPSKYLQWYPGFSFRTNRMVHRLCEILFHFVPAFVLDIVLRLTGSKPMRVARQDCDIRTFFCRLFFF
;
A
#
# COMPACT_ATOMS: atom_id res chain seq x y z
N MET A 1 -3.30 46.22 -0.89
CA MET A 1 -4.54 45.48 -0.59
C MET A 1 -4.60 44.26 -1.50
N MET A 2 -3.99 43.17 -1.05
CA MET A 2 -4.26 41.81 -1.51
C MET A 2 -4.18 40.98 -0.23
N THR A 3 -5.31 40.41 0.16
CA THR A 3 -5.50 39.71 1.43
C THR A 3 -4.82 38.35 1.37
N ASP A 4 -3.78 38.19 2.20
CA ASP A 4 -3.27 36.90 2.63
C ASP A 4 -4.36 36.18 3.42
N ASN A 5 -5.19 35.40 2.72
CA ASN A 5 -6.00 34.36 3.37
C ASN A 5 -5.10 33.15 3.64
N ASN A 6 -4.12 33.34 4.53
CA ASN A 6 -3.59 32.23 5.30
C ASN A 6 -4.75 31.70 6.12
N ASN A 7 -5.22 30.50 5.77
CA ASN A 7 -5.96 29.66 6.69
C ASN A 7 -5.01 29.31 7.83
N ASP A 8 -4.89 30.25 8.77
CA ASP A 8 -4.42 30.04 10.13
C ASP A 8 -5.44 29.11 10.78
N LEU A 9 -5.29 27.81 10.49
CA LEU A 9 -5.96 26.74 11.18
C LEU A 9 -5.51 26.82 12.63
N GLY A 10 -6.30 27.56 13.41
CA GLY A 10 -6.02 27.85 14.81
C GLY A 10 -5.48 26.61 15.51
N CYS A 11 -4.42 26.83 16.27
CA CYS A 11 -3.86 25.89 17.22
C CYS A 11 -4.95 25.52 18.24
N GLN A 12 -5.86 24.62 17.87
CA GLN A 12 -6.77 23.97 18.79
C GLN A 12 -5.93 23.05 19.66
N ASP A 13 -6.19 23.10 20.96
CA ASP A 13 -5.47 22.37 21.99
C ASP A 13 -5.64 20.86 21.78
N TRP A 14 -4.75 20.25 20.98
CA TRP A 14 -4.75 18.81 20.64
C TRP A 14 -4.57 17.89 21.86
N ASN A 15 -4.34 18.47 23.04
CA ASN A 15 -4.21 17.81 24.33
C ASN A 15 -5.54 17.58 25.05
N SER A 16 -6.70 17.94 24.48
CA SER A 16 -7.96 17.47 25.05
C SER A 16 -8.05 15.96 24.87
N ALA A 17 -7.61 15.23 25.90
CA ALA A 17 -7.73 13.78 25.96
C ALA A 17 -9.19 13.40 25.64
N PRO A 18 -9.43 12.33 24.86
CA PRO A 18 -10.78 11.83 24.69
C PRO A 18 -11.42 11.59 26.06
N PRO A 19 -12.75 11.72 26.18
CA PRO A 19 -13.44 11.29 27.40
C PRO A 19 -12.94 9.88 27.74
N ALA A 20 -12.40 9.70 28.95
CA ALA A 20 -11.63 8.53 29.38
C ALA A 20 -12.40 7.18 29.25
N ASP A 21 -13.69 7.24 28.91
CA ASP A 21 -14.62 6.13 28.95
C ASP A 21 -14.98 5.51 27.58
N ARG A 22 -14.55 6.07 26.44
CA ARG A 22 -14.87 5.47 25.11
C ARG A 22 -13.67 4.73 24.53
N LYS A 23 -13.74 3.40 24.49
CA LYS A 23 -12.71 2.58 23.85
C LYS A 23 -12.90 2.63 22.33
N VAL A 24 -11.79 2.54 21.58
CA VAL A 24 -11.83 2.45 20.11
C VAL A 24 -12.67 1.26 19.64
N VAL A 25 -12.68 0.18 20.42
CA VAL A 25 -13.48 -1.03 20.13
C VAL A 25 -14.97 -0.70 20.09
N ASP A 26 -15.49 0.05 21.06
CA ASP A 26 -16.91 0.38 21.19
C ASP A 26 -17.45 1.18 19.98
N PHE A 27 -16.57 1.93 19.30
CA PHE A 27 -16.93 2.66 18.08
C PHE A 27 -17.28 1.73 16.90
N TYR A 28 -16.71 0.53 16.89
CA TYR A 28 -16.96 -0.49 15.86
C TYR A 28 -18.15 -1.40 16.19
N ASP A 29 -18.77 -1.26 17.36
CA ASP A 29 -19.95 -2.04 17.71
C ASP A 29 -21.12 -1.69 16.78
N GLY A 30 -21.71 -2.73 16.18
CA GLY A 30 -22.76 -2.62 15.17
C GLY A 30 -22.30 -1.98 13.85
N ALA A 31 -21.01 -1.68 13.67
CA ALA A 31 -20.51 -1.06 12.45
C ALA A 31 -20.52 -2.05 11.28
N SER A 32 -20.98 -1.57 10.13
CA SER A 32 -20.77 -2.20 8.83
C SER A 32 -19.64 -1.48 8.11
N ILE A 33 -18.59 -2.22 7.74
CA ILE A 33 -17.36 -1.66 7.15
C ILE A 33 -17.29 -2.05 5.68
N PHE A 34 -16.96 -1.10 4.81
CA PHE A 34 -16.59 -1.40 3.42
C PHE A 34 -15.09 -1.26 3.21
N VAL A 35 -14.45 -2.31 2.70
CA VAL A 35 -13.00 -2.34 2.45
C VAL A 35 -12.73 -2.54 0.97
N THR A 36 -11.97 -1.62 0.36
CA THR A 36 -11.37 -1.86 -0.96
C THR A 36 -9.88 -2.16 -0.83
N GLY A 37 -9.38 -3.05 -1.69
CA GLY A 37 -8.00 -3.54 -1.58
C GLY A 37 -7.79 -4.52 -0.42
N GLY A 38 -8.87 -5.08 0.15
CA GLY A 38 -8.79 -5.99 1.30
C GLY A 38 -8.11 -7.34 1.01
N THR A 39 -7.97 -7.73 -0.27
CA THR A 39 -7.17 -8.91 -0.66
C THR A 39 -5.66 -8.65 -0.72
N GLY A 40 -5.22 -7.40 -0.54
CA GLY A 40 -3.80 -7.04 -0.46
C GLY A 40 -3.22 -7.21 0.94
N PHE A 41 -1.91 -7.03 1.08
CA PHE A 41 -1.16 -7.22 2.32
C PHE A 41 -1.74 -6.43 3.52
N VAL A 42 -1.87 -5.10 3.38
CA VAL A 42 -2.43 -4.25 4.44
C VAL A 42 -3.90 -4.58 4.69
N GLY A 43 -4.65 -4.84 3.62
CA GLY A 43 -6.06 -5.19 3.68
C GLY A 43 -6.36 -6.44 4.51
N LYS A 44 -5.57 -7.50 4.30
CA LYS A 44 -5.66 -8.75 5.07
C LYS A 44 -5.43 -8.53 6.56
N ALA A 45 -4.36 -7.81 6.92
CA ALA A 45 -4.07 -7.50 8.32
C ALA A 45 -5.14 -6.62 8.95
N LEU A 46 -5.70 -5.66 8.20
CA LEU A 46 -6.80 -4.82 8.67
C LEU A 46 -8.05 -5.65 8.97
N ILE A 47 -8.43 -6.56 8.06
CA ILE A 47 -9.60 -7.43 8.25
C ILE A 47 -9.39 -8.36 9.44
N GLU A 48 -8.22 -9.02 9.55
CA GLU A 48 -7.88 -9.87 10.70
C GLU A 48 -8.00 -9.09 12.01
N LYS A 49 -7.39 -7.90 12.08
CA LYS A 49 -7.36 -7.10 13.30
C LYS A 49 -8.76 -6.67 13.73
N LEU A 50 -9.60 -6.24 12.78
CA LEU A 50 -10.99 -5.85 13.02
C LEU A 50 -11.82 -7.04 13.52
N LEU A 51 -11.76 -8.18 12.83
CA LEU A 51 -12.50 -9.39 13.22
C LEU A 51 -12.09 -9.91 14.61
N ARG A 52 -10.78 -9.89 14.92
CA ARG A 52 -10.26 -10.36 16.20
C ARG A 52 -10.50 -9.39 17.36
N SER A 53 -10.40 -8.08 17.11
CA SER A 53 -10.40 -7.07 18.17
C SER A 53 -11.74 -6.37 18.37
N CYS A 54 -12.67 -6.46 17.41
CA CYS A 54 -13.97 -5.81 17.45
C CYS A 54 -15.10 -6.86 17.39
N PRO A 55 -15.39 -7.58 18.49
CA PRO A 55 -16.38 -8.66 18.49
C PRO A 55 -17.82 -8.15 18.22
N GLY A 56 -18.14 -6.90 18.55
CA GLY A 56 -19.44 -6.29 18.25
C GLY A 56 -19.61 -5.82 16.80
N LEU A 57 -18.59 -5.98 15.94
CA LEU A 57 -18.67 -5.65 14.52
C LEU A 57 -19.80 -6.43 13.84
N LYS A 58 -20.62 -5.72 13.05
CA LYS A 58 -21.75 -6.33 12.34
C LYS A 58 -21.28 -7.13 11.12
N ASN A 59 -20.63 -6.46 10.17
CA ASN A 59 -20.08 -7.10 8.97
C ASN A 59 -18.95 -6.28 8.33
N ILE A 60 -18.20 -6.94 7.45
CA ILE A 60 -17.21 -6.34 6.56
C ILE A 60 -17.60 -6.68 5.13
N TYR A 61 -18.05 -5.70 4.37
CA TYR A 61 -18.20 -5.78 2.93
C TYR A 61 -16.83 -5.63 2.27
N LEU A 62 -16.41 -6.65 1.52
CA LEU A 62 -15.11 -6.69 0.88
C LEU A 62 -15.25 -6.65 -0.63
N LEU A 63 -14.75 -5.57 -1.25
CA LEU A 63 -14.70 -5.47 -2.71
C LEU A 63 -13.61 -6.39 -3.28
N ILE A 64 -14.02 -7.42 -4.02
CA ILE A 64 -13.13 -8.36 -4.70
C ILE A 64 -13.31 -8.24 -6.21
N ARG A 65 -12.20 -7.91 -6.86
CA ARG A 65 -12.10 -7.87 -8.31
C ARG A 65 -12.16 -9.27 -8.96
N PRO A 66 -12.98 -9.51 -9.99
CA PRO A 66 -12.88 -10.72 -10.80
C PRO A 66 -11.51 -10.87 -11.47
N LYS A 67 -10.98 -12.11 -11.60
CA LYS A 67 -9.77 -12.37 -12.39
C LYS A 67 -10.08 -13.36 -13.50
N ARG A 68 -9.38 -13.26 -14.63
CA ARG A 68 -9.50 -14.23 -15.72
C ARG A 68 -9.19 -15.64 -15.19
N GLY A 69 -10.19 -16.53 -15.24
CA GLY A 69 -10.07 -17.92 -14.79
C GLY A 69 -10.20 -18.15 -13.28
N LYS A 70 -10.56 -17.13 -12.49
CA LYS A 70 -10.94 -17.28 -11.07
C LYS A 70 -12.14 -16.41 -10.76
N ASP A 71 -13.25 -17.03 -10.36
CA ASP A 71 -14.42 -16.34 -9.84
C ASP A 71 -14.11 -15.64 -8.51
N ILE A 72 -15.07 -14.86 -8.02
CA ILE A 72 -14.90 -14.08 -6.80
C ILE A 72 -14.93 -14.99 -5.57
N GLU A 73 -15.70 -16.07 -5.62
CA GLU A 73 -15.88 -17.05 -4.55
C GLU A 73 -14.56 -17.79 -4.28
N CYS A 74 -13.88 -18.28 -5.32
CA CYS A 74 -12.56 -18.89 -5.19
C CYS A 74 -11.56 -17.91 -4.58
N ARG A 75 -11.54 -16.65 -5.05
CA ARG A 75 -10.66 -15.62 -4.49
C ARG A 75 -10.99 -15.27 -3.04
N PHE A 76 -12.26 -15.36 -2.67
CA PHE A 76 -12.74 -15.12 -1.32
C PHE A 76 -12.34 -16.27 -0.39
N GLN A 77 -12.47 -17.52 -0.82
CA GLN A 77 -11.99 -18.68 -0.07
C GLN A 77 -10.46 -18.62 0.11
N GLU A 78 -9.70 -18.33 -0.95
CA GLU A 78 -8.23 -18.15 -0.86
C GLU A 78 -7.82 -17.05 0.14
N LEU A 79 -8.64 -16.01 0.28
CA LEU A 79 -8.43 -14.99 1.29
C LEU A 79 -8.63 -15.57 2.69
N LEU A 80 -9.77 -16.21 2.93
CA LEU A 80 -10.12 -16.76 4.24
C LEU A 80 -9.19 -17.89 4.66
N GLU A 81 -8.61 -18.65 3.72
CA GLU A 81 -7.60 -19.69 3.95
C GLU A 81 -6.20 -19.13 4.25
N ASN A 82 -5.98 -17.83 4.07
CA ASN A 82 -4.66 -17.24 4.29
C ASN A 82 -4.22 -17.40 5.76
N PRO A 83 -2.94 -17.77 6.02
CA PRO A 83 -2.43 -17.99 7.38
C PRO A 83 -2.56 -16.80 8.33
N VAL A 84 -2.72 -15.59 7.81
CA VAL A 84 -3.03 -14.40 8.61
C VAL A 84 -4.22 -14.62 9.55
N PHE A 85 -5.20 -15.43 9.12
CA PHE A 85 -6.42 -15.71 9.85
C PHE A 85 -6.35 -16.92 10.78
N ASP A 86 -5.20 -17.62 10.88
CA ASP A 86 -5.09 -18.87 11.64
C ASP A 86 -5.40 -18.68 13.13
N ARG A 87 -5.06 -17.53 13.69
CA ARG A 87 -5.41 -17.18 15.07
C ARG A 87 -6.92 -17.13 15.29
N ILE A 88 -7.67 -16.57 14.35
CA ILE A 88 -9.14 -16.55 14.39
C ILE A 88 -9.67 -17.96 14.17
N ARG A 89 -9.11 -18.70 13.20
CA ARG A 89 -9.54 -20.08 12.88
C ARG A 89 -9.38 -21.05 14.06
N SER A 90 -8.42 -20.78 14.94
CA SER A 90 -8.19 -21.58 16.15
C SER A 90 -9.18 -21.33 17.29
N THR A 91 -10.13 -20.40 17.15
CA THR A 91 -11.14 -20.12 18.18
C THR A 91 -12.43 -20.90 17.93
N ASP A 92 -13.20 -21.16 19.00
CA ASP A 92 -14.45 -21.92 18.91
C ASP A 92 -15.54 -21.21 18.08
N ASP A 93 -15.49 -19.88 17.98
CA ASP A 93 -16.46 -19.05 17.24
C ASP A 93 -15.98 -18.67 15.82
N ALA A 94 -14.93 -19.31 15.30
CA ALA A 94 -14.32 -18.97 14.02
C ALA A 94 -15.34 -18.85 12.87
N GLU A 95 -16.26 -19.80 12.75
CA GLU A 95 -17.31 -19.80 11.71
C GLU A 95 -18.16 -18.53 11.77
N LYS A 96 -18.69 -18.19 12.95
CA LYS A 96 -19.48 -16.97 13.19
C LYS A 96 -18.69 -15.70 12.90
N VAL A 97 -17.38 -15.70 13.19
CA VAL A 97 -16.52 -14.56 12.90
C VAL A 97 -16.33 -14.39 11.39
N PHE A 98 -16.12 -15.48 10.65
CA PHE A 98 -15.96 -15.42 9.19
C PHE A 98 -17.26 -15.11 8.45
N GLU A 99 -18.43 -15.51 8.97
CA GLU A 99 -19.75 -15.13 8.44
C GLU A 99 -19.97 -13.62 8.36
N LYS A 100 -19.24 -12.83 9.18
CA LYS A 100 -19.29 -11.37 9.13
C LYS A 100 -18.66 -10.80 7.86
N VAL A 101 -17.81 -11.56 7.15
CA VAL A 101 -17.16 -11.08 5.93
C VAL A 101 -18.04 -11.39 4.72
N VAL A 102 -18.49 -10.36 4.04
CA VAL A 102 -19.37 -10.45 2.88
C VAL A 102 -18.59 -10.04 1.63
N CYS A 103 -18.43 -10.97 0.69
CA CYS A 103 -17.79 -10.70 -0.60
C CYS A 103 -18.73 -9.87 -1.49
N ILE A 104 -18.20 -8.81 -2.11
CA ILE A 104 -18.88 -7.98 -3.11
C ILE A 104 -18.02 -7.95 -4.37
N SER A 105 -18.60 -8.30 -5.51
CA SER A 105 -17.90 -8.22 -6.80
C SER A 105 -17.73 -6.76 -7.24
N GLY A 106 -16.54 -6.41 -7.71
CA GLY A 106 -16.32 -5.13 -8.38
C GLY A 106 -14.84 -4.73 -8.51
N ASP A 107 -14.58 -3.70 -9.31
CA ASP A 107 -13.26 -3.08 -9.48
C ASP A 107 -13.38 -1.55 -9.39
N VAL A 108 -12.50 -0.92 -8.63
CA VAL A 108 -12.41 0.53 -8.54
C VAL A 108 -12.10 1.19 -9.90
N SER A 109 -11.50 0.45 -10.84
CA SER A 109 -11.27 0.92 -12.20
C SER A 109 -12.53 0.99 -13.07
N ASP A 110 -13.63 0.39 -12.64
CA ASP A 110 -14.86 0.33 -13.42
C ASP A 110 -15.85 1.44 -12.99
N PRO A 111 -16.73 1.91 -13.89
CA PRO A 111 -17.81 2.82 -13.53
C PRO A 111 -18.63 2.27 -12.36
N ASP A 112 -18.98 3.13 -11.39
CA ASP A 112 -19.72 2.75 -10.17
C ASP A 112 -19.10 1.55 -9.42
N LEU A 113 -17.77 1.44 -9.49
CA LEU A 113 -16.95 0.36 -8.92
C LEU A 113 -17.29 -1.05 -9.46
N GLY A 114 -18.02 -1.14 -10.58
CA GLY A 114 -18.49 -2.41 -11.13
C GLY A 114 -19.53 -3.12 -10.25
N LEU A 115 -20.20 -2.38 -9.37
CA LEU A 115 -21.20 -2.92 -8.44
C LEU A 115 -22.51 -3.26 -9.17
N SER A 116 -23.21 -4.28 -8.66
CA SER A 116 -24.63 -4.48 -8.96
C SER A 116 -25.47 -3.37 -8.32
N ALA A 117 -26.68 -3.13 -8.83
CA ALA A 117 -27.58 -2.14 -8.24
C ALA A 117 -27.96 -2.53 -6.81
N GLU A 118 -28.13 -3.83 -6.56
CA GLU A 118 -28.45 -4.42 -5.26
C GLU A 118 -27.31 -4.21 -4.27
N ASP A 119 -26.07 -4.53 -4.66
CA ASP A 119 -24.90 -4.35 -3.78
C ASP A 119 -24.64 -2.87 -3.51
N ARG A 120 -24.79 -2.01 -4.51
CA ARG A 120 -24.68 -0.57 -4.33
C ARG A 120 -25.70 -0.07 -3.30
N GLN A 121 -26.97 -0.46 -3.42
CA GLN A 121 -28.00 -0.07 -2.46
C GLN A 121 -27.71 -0.62 -1.06
N ARG A 122 -27.23 -1.87 -0.96
CA ARG A 122 -26.82 -2.50 0.29
C ARG A 122 -25.68 -1.73 0.96
N LEU A 123 -24.64 -1.37 0.20
CA LEU A 123 -23.51 -0.57 0.71
C LEU A 123 -23.98 0.81 1.18
N CYS A 124 -24.77 1.52 0.36
CA CYS A 124 -25.28 2.85 0.72
C CYS A 124 -26.12 2.83 2.01
N SER A 125 -26.97 1.83 2.20
CA SER A 125 -27.91 1.78 3.32
C SER A 125 -27.31 1.30 4.65
N ASP A 126 -26.23 0.52 4.61
CA ASP A 126 -25.69 -0.18 5.77
C ASP A 126 -24.32 0.37 6.22
N VAL A 127 -23.46 0.76 5.29
CA VAL A 127 -22.06 1.08 5.58
C VAL A 127 -21.92 2.33 6.45
N THR A 128 -21.09 2.22 7.48
CA THR A 128 -20.76 3.29 8.42
C THR A 128 -19.30 3.71 8.34
N ILE A 129 -18.41 2.84 7.88
CA ILE A 129 -16.97 3.12 7.81
C ILE A 129 -16.42 2.56 6.50
N VAL A 130 -15.59 3.34 5.82
CA VAL A 130 -14.94 2.93 4.57
C VAL A 130 -13.42 2.96 4.74
N PHE A 131 -12.75 1.85 4.41
CA PHE A 131 -11.30 1.80 4.27
C PHE A 131 -10.94 1.62 2.81
N HIS A 132 -10.41 2.68 2.19
CA HIS A 132 -10.00 2.68 0.80
C HIS A 132 -8.49 2.45 0.69
N SER A 133 -8.09 1.18 0.46
CA SER A 133 -6.69 0.79 0.29
C SER A 133 -6.36 0.23 -1.11
N ALA A 134 -7.33 0.16 -2.02
CA ALA A 134 -7.07 -0.28 -3.40
C ALA A 134 -6.18 0.71 -4.15
N ALA A 135 -5.05 0.23 -4.66
CA ALA A 135 -4.12 1.00 -5.48
C ALA A 135 -3.27 0.07 -6.36
N THR A 136 -2.80 0.57 -7.51
CA THR A 136 -1.62 0.00 -8.16
C THR A 136 -0.40 0.61 -7.50
N VAL A 137 0.47 -0.27 -6.98
CA VAL A 137 1.74 0.09 -6.33
C VAL A 137 2.94 -0.19 -7.24
N LYS A 138 2.69 -0.42 -8.54
CA LYS A 138 3.74 -0.66 -9.53
C LYS A 138 4.23 0.68 -10.06
N PHE A 139 5.54 0.94 -9.94
CA PHE A 139 6.14 2.22 -10.35
C PHE A 139 6.31 2.39 -11.86
N ASN A 140 6.17 1.31 -12.63
CA ASN A 140 6.31 1.28 -14.08
C ASN A 140 4.97 1.16 -14.81
N GLU A 141 3.86 1.38 -14.11
CA GLU A 141 2.53 1.31 -14.69
C GLU A 141 2.30 2.48 -15.67
N THR A 142 1.51 2.24 -16.72
CA THR A 142 1.18 3.32 -17.66
C THR A 142 0.41 4.43 -16.95
N LEU A 143 0.53 5.66 -17.45
CA LEU A 143 -0.18 6.80 -16.87
C LEU A 143 -1.69 6.51 -16.79
N ARG A 144 -2.29 6.00 -17.87
CA ARG A 144 -3.73 5.70 -17.92
C ARG A 144 -4.11 4.72 -16.82
N THR A 145 -3.42 3.59 -16.71
CA THR A 145 -3.76 2.58 -15.71
C THR A 145 -3.58 3.11 -14.29
N ALA A 146 -2.49 3.85 -14.03
CA ALA A 146 -2.24 4.46 -12.73
C ALA A 146 -3.31 5.49 -12.35
N VAL A 147 -3.69 6.38 -13.28
CA VAL A 147 -4.72 7.41 -13.05
C VAL A 147 -6.10 6.79 -12.89
N THR A 148 -6.47 5.83 -13.74
CA THR A 148 -7.76 5.14 -13.66
C THR A 148 -7.95 4.44 -12.32
N LEU A 149 -6.92 3.76 -11.81
CA LEU A 149 -7.04 2.99 -10.58
C LEU A 149 -6.84 3.87 -9.33
N ASN A 150 -5.77 4.65 -9.27
CA ASN A 150 -5.40 5.39 -8.06
C ASN A 150 -6.15 6.72 -7.91
N THR A 151 -6.50 7.41 -9.00
CA THR A 151 -7.14 8.74 -8.94
C THR A 151 -8.64 8.63 -9.21
N LEU A 152 -9.02 8.14 -10.40
CA LEU A 152 -10.44 8.00 -10.75
C LEU A 152 -11.15 6.94 -9.90
N GLY A 153 -10.46 5.83 -9.56
CA GLY A 153 -10.99 4.85 -8.61
C GLY A 153 -11.24 5.43 -7.23
N THR A 154 -10.37 6.32 -6.74
CA THR A 154 -10.61 7.06 -5.49
C THR A 154 -11.79 8.01 -5.61
N GLN A 155 -11.92 8.75 -6.71
CA GLN A 155 -13.09 9.60 -6.96
C GLN A 155 -14.40 8.80 -6.88
N ARG A 156 -14.46 7.63 -7.52
CA ARG A 156 -15.66 6.78 -7.50
C ARG A 156 -16.00 6.24 -6.11
N VAL A 157 -14.99 5.90 -5.31
CA VAL A 157 -15.21 5.50 -3.91
C VAL A 157 -15.75 6.68 -3.10
N VAL A 158 -15.24 7.89 -3.33
CA VAL A 158 -15.77 9.12 -2.71
C VAL A 158 -17.22 9.37 -3.14
N ASP A 159 -17.54 9.21 -4.42
CA ASP A 159 -18.90 9.36 -4.94
C ASP A 159 -19.88 8.36 -4.31
N LEU A 160 -19.45 7.11 -4.09
CA LEU A 160 -20.22 6.12 -3.34
C LEU A 160 -20.40 6.54 -1.88
N CYS A 161 -19.35 7.03 -1.22
CA CYS A 161 -19.41 7.52 0.16
C CYS A 161 -20.41 8.67 0.34
N ARG A 162 -20.52 9.57 -0.64
CA ARG A 162 -21.54 10.64 -0.64
C ARG A 162 -22.98 10.10 -0.62
N SER A 163 -23.17 8.89 -1.12
CA SER A 163 -24.48 8.20 -1.14
C SER A 163 -24.76 7.40 0.14
N MET A 164 -23.86 7.41 1.14
CA MET A 164 -24.00 6.67 2.39
C MET A 164 -24.49 7.56 3.55
N PRO A 165 -25.79 7.59 3.87
CA PRO A 165 -26.34 8.44 4.93
C PRO A 165 -25.83 8.13 6.35
N LYS A 166 -25.28 6.92 6.58
CA LYS A 166 -24.78 6.49 7.89
C LYS A 166 -23.25 6.59 8.02
N LEU A 167 -22.58 7.17 7.02
CA LEU A 167 -21.12 7.23 6.99
C LEU A 167 -20.59 8.08 8.15
N LYS A 168 -19.77 7.45 8.99
CA LYS A 168 -19.06 8.06 10.12
C LYS A 168 -17.61 8.43 9.77
N ALA A 169 -16.95 7.62 8.95
CA ALA A 169 -15.57 7.86 8.53
C ALA A 169 -15.21 7.18 7.20
N MET A 170 -14.45 7.87 6.35
CA MET A 170 -13.77 7.32 5.17
C MET A 170 -12.26 7.52 5.36
N ILE A 171 -11.50 6.43 5.33
CA ILE A 171 -10.04 6.44 5.45
C ILE A 171 -9.42 6.08 4.11
N HIS A 172 -8.72 7.04 3.51
CA HIS A 172 -7.94 6.83 2.30
C HIS A 172 -6.49 6.49 2.65
N VAL A 173 -6.01 5.33 2.16
CA VAL A 173 -4.60 4.95 2.29
C VAL A 173 -3.81 5.53 1.13
N SER A 174 -3.03 6.57 1.43
CA SER A 174 -2.08 7.17 0.51
C SER A 174 -0.67 6.60 0.76
N THR A 175 0.36 7.44 0.71
CA THR A 175 1.75 7.08 0.98
C THR A 175 2.53 8.33 1.37
N ALA A 176 3.53 8.19 2.26
CA ALA A 176 4.44 9.26 2.64
C ALA A 176 5.21 9.84 1.44
N TYR A 177 5.28 9.09 0.34
CA TYR A 177 5.96 9.49 -0.87
C TYR A 177 5.06 10.18 -1.90
N SER A 178 3.78 10.45 -1.59
CA SER A 178 2.88 11.14 -2.51
C SER A 178 3.45 12.51 -2.90
N ASN A 179 4.16 13.16 -1.98
CA ASN A 179 4.79 14.47 -2.16
C ASN A 179 6.32 14.38 -2.24
N ALA A 180 6.85 13.34 -2.89
CA ALA A 180 8.29 13.10 -3.04
C ALA A 180 9.04 14.19 -3.84
N ASP A 181 8.33 15.14 -4.45
CA ASP A 181 8.86 16.35 -5.06
C ASP A 181 9.27 17.43 -4.02
N LYS A 182 8.95 17.22 -2.74
CA LYS A 182 9.20 18.17 -1.64
C LYS A 182 10.22 17.64 -0.64
N VAL A 183 10.94 18.57 -0.01
CA VAL A 183 11.96 18.25 1.01
C VAL A 183 11.32 18.03 2.39
N THR A 184 10.29 18.81 2.72
CA THR A 184 9.57 18.71 4.00
C THR A 184 8.09 18.53 3.72
N ILE A 185 7.50 17.50 4.32
CA ILE A 185 6.11 17.09 4.11
C ILE A 185 5.40 17.18 5.46
N GLN A 186 4.45 18.10 5.57
CA GLN A 186 3.56 18.26 6.70
C GLN A 186 2.31 17.39 6.52
N GLU A 187 1.53 17.26 7.60
CA GLU A 187 0.23 16.61 7.63
C GLU A 187 -0.87 17.49 7.01
N SER A 188 -0.63 17.94 5.78
CA SER A 188 -1.53 18.72 4.96
C SER A 188 -1.61 18.14 3.55
N VAL A 189 -2.72 18.36 2.85
CA VAL A 189 -2.84 18.01 1.44
C VAL A 189 -2.18 19.09 0.59
N TYR A 190 -1.37 18.67 -0.38
CA TYR A 190 -0.66 19.59 -1.28
C TYR A 190 -1.32 19.57 -2.65
N LYS A 191 -1.26 20.71 -3.35
CA LYS A 191 -1.73 20.80 -4.73
C LYS A 191 -0.88 19.91 -5.65
N PRO A 192 -1.49 18.99 -6.42
CA PRO A 192 -0.76 18.15 -7.36
C PRO A 192 -0.19 18.99 -8.53
N PRO A 193 0.80 18.46 -9.28
CA PRO A 193 1.44 19.17 -10.40
C PRO A 193 0.48 19.49 -11.55
N ALA A 194 -0.60 18.72 -11.69
CA ALA A 194 -1.64 18.90 -12.69
C ALA A 194 -3.01 18.69 -12.04
N ASP A 195 -4.02 19.36 -12.59
CA ASP A 195 -5.41 19.21 -12.17
C ASP A 195 -5.89 17.76 -12.39
N PRO A 196 -6.40 17.06 -11.35
CA PRO A 196 -6.82 15.67 -11.49
C PRO A 196 -7.92 15.47 -12.54
N GLY A 197 -8.89 16.38 -12.64
CA GLY A 197 -9.98 16.30 -13.62
C GLY A 197 -9.47 16.39 -15.05
N PHE A 198 -8.54 17.31 -15.32
CA PHE A 198 -7.86 17.42 -16.61
C PHE A 198 -7.10 16.14 -16.97
N VAL A 199 -6.29 15.61 -16.05
CA VAL A 199 -5.49 14.39 -16.29
C VAL A 199 -6.39 13.18 -16.53
N ILE A 200 -7.49 13.03 -15.77
CA ILE A 200 -8.50 11.98 -15.99
C ILE A 200 -9.09 12.08 -17.40
N ASN A 201 -9.51 13.28 -17.82
CA ASN A 201 -10.09 13.51 -19.13
C ASN A 201 -9.11 13.19 -20.28
N CYS A 202 -7.84 13.59 -20.14
CA CYS A 202 -6.78 13.18 -21.06
C CYS A 202 -6.63 11.65 -21.12
N CYS A 203 -6.58 10.99 -19.96
CA CYS A 203 -6.48 9.54 -19.83
C CYS A 203 -7.71 8.79 -20.36
N GLN A 204 -8.83 9.45 -20.64
CA GLN A 204 -10.01 8.82 -21.25
C GLN A 204 -10.04 9.02 -22.77
N LYS A 205 -9.59 10.18 -23.28
CA LYS A 205 -9.80 10.58 -24.68
C LYS A 205 -8.59 10.42 -25.58
N MET A 206 -7.38 10.43 -25.03
CA MET A 206 -6.14 10.45 -25.83
C MET A 206 -5.63 9.06 -26.15
N SER A 207 -4.79 8.94 -27.17
CA SER A 207 -4.08 7.69 -27.48
C SER A 207 -2.97 7.40 -26.45
N GLU A 208 -2.49 6.15 -26.37
CA GLU A 208 -1.38 5.81 -25.47
C GLU A 208 -0.08 6.55 -25.82
N ASP A 209 0.17 6.79 -27.11
CA ASP A 209 1.39 7.46 -27.54
C ASP A 209 1.39 8.95 -27.15
N ASP A 210 0.25 9.64 -27.30
CA ASP A 210 0.13 11.03 -26.86
C ASP A 210 0.25 11.15 -25.33
N LEU A 211 -0.34 10.20 -24.59
CA LEU A 211 -0.24 10.15 -23.12
C LEU A 211 1.19 9.89 -22.63
N ARG A 212 2.01 9.15 -23.38
CA ARG A 212 3.42 8.93 -23.02
C ARG A 212 4.22 10.23 -23.09
N GLU A 213 3.98 11.05 -24.10
CA GLU A 213 4.67 12.33 -24.24
C GLU A 213 4.16 13.35 -23.21
N MET A 214 2.84 13.53 -23.13
CA MET A 214 2.23 14.48 -22.20
C MET A 214 2.39 14.07 -20.74
N GLY A 215 2.38 12.77 -20.46
CA GLY A 215 2.51 12.22 -19.11
C GLY A 215 3.82 12.61 -18.44
N ARG A 216 4.92 12.72 -19.19
CA ARG A 216 6.20 13.22 -18.65
C ARG A 216 6.09 14.68 -18.18
N ARG A 217 5.33 15.51 -18.90
CA ARG A 217 5.10 16.91 -18.51
C ARG A 217 4.17 17.01 -17.30
N MET A 218 3.10 16.21 -17.28
CA MET A 218 2.15 16.15 -16.15
C MET A 218 2.78 15.61 -14.86
N GLN A 219 3.70 14.65 -14.97
CA GLN A 219 4.44 14.10 -13.82
C GLN A 219 5.27 15.16 -13.09
N GLY A 220 5.71 16.21 -13.79
CA GLY A 220 6.48 17.29 -13.19
C GLY A 220 7.73 16.78 -12.48
N LYS A 221 7.87 17.10 -11.19
CA LYS A 221 9.02 16.71 -10.35
C LYS A 221 8.85 15.38 -9.63
N HIS A 222 7.71 14.70 -9.78
CA HIS A 222 7.51 13.41 -9.15
C HIS A 222 8.46 12.36 -9.74
N PRO A 223 9.04 11.47 -8.92
CA PRO A 223 9.98 10.46 -9.41
C PRO A 223 9.33 9.42 -10.32
N ASN A 224 8.03 9.15 -10.14
CA ASN A 224 7.29 8.14 -10.89
C ASN A 224 5.78 8.45 -10.92
N THR A 225 5.05 7.73 -11.79
CA THR A 225 3.59 7.87 -11.95
C THR A 225 2.82 7.55 -10.67
N TYR A 226 3.30 6.59 -9.86
CA TYR A 226 2.66 6.21 -8.59
C TYR A 226 2.58 7.39 -7.60
N THR A 227 3.70 8.08 -7.35
CA THR A 227 3.73 9.22 -6.42
C THR A 227 2.80 10.35 -6.87
N MET A 228 2.82 10.70 -8.17
CA MET A 228 1.90 11.69 -8.74
C MET A 228 0.44 11.27 -8.58
N THR A 229 0.08 10.04 -8.95
CA THR A 229 -1.32 9.59 -8.89
C THR A 229 -1.85 9.49 -7.45
N LYS A 230 -0.99 9.19 -6.47
CA LYS A 230 -1.33 9.29 -5.05
C LYS A 230 -1.52 10.73 -4.59
N ALA A 231 -0.68 11.67 -5.01
CA ALA A 231 -0.91 13.10 -4.74
C ALA A 231 -2.25 13.59 -5.33
N MET A 232 -2.59 13.18 -6.56
CA MET A 232 -3.88 13.50 -7.16
C MET A 232 -5.06 12.86 -6.41
N ALA A 233 -4.90 11.63 -5.91
CA ALA A 233 -5.92 10.96 -5.11
C ALA A 233 -6.18 11.68 -3.77
N GLU A 234 -5.13 12.16 -3.11
CA GLU A 234 -5.25 12.98 -1.91
C GLU A 234 -6.02 14.27 -2.18
N TRP A 235 -5.73 14.93 -3.32
CA TRP A 235 -6.45 16.14 -3.74
C TRP A 235 -7.94 15.88 -3.95
N VAL A 236 -8.27 14.79 -4.66
CA VAL A 236 -9.66 14.35 -4.87
C VAL A 236 -10.40 14.13 -3.55
N VAL A 237 -9.77 13.50 -2.55
CA VAL A 237 -10.37 13.31 -1.22
C VAL A 237 -10.52 14.65 -0.50
N ALA A 238 -9.53 15.54 -0.61
CA ALA A 238 -9.54 16.86 0.02
C ALA A 238 -10.61 17.80 -0.53
N GLU A 239 -10.88 17.76 -1.82
CA GLU A 239 -11.94 18.58 -2.43
C GLU A 239 -13.35 18.20 -1.94
N GLN A 240 -13.49 17.03 -1.32
CA GLN A 240 -14.75 16.47 -0.86
C GLN A 240 -14.84 16.44 0.68
N ALA A 241 -13.91 17.11 1.37
CA ALA A 241 -13.81 17.15 2.84
C ALA A 241 -15.08 17.65 3.53
N ASP A 242 -15.77 18.59 2.90
CA ASP A 242 -16.96 19.22 3.45
C ASP A 242 -18.18 18.29 3.38
N ASP A 243 -18.22 17.41 2.37
CA ASP A 243 -19.35 16.52 2.09
C ASP A 243 -19.23 15.18 2.83
N ILE A 244 -18.01 14.67 3.06
CA ILE A 244 -17.78 13.37 3.70
C ILE A 244 -16.77 13.45 4.85
N PRO A 245 -16.98 12.72 5.97
CA PRO A 245 -16.01 12.67 7.07
C PRO A 245 -14.79 11.83 6.65
N ALA A 246 -13.81 12.46 6.01
CA ALA A 246 -12.66 11.78 5.43
C ALA A 246 -11.34 12.09 6.14
N ALA A 247 -10.44 11.11 6.16
CA ALA A 247 -9.04 11.31 6.53
C ALA A 247 -8.09 10.51 5.62
N ILE A 248 -6.86 10.98 5.50
CA ILE A 248 -5.80 10.38 4.71
C ILE A 248 -4.74 9.82 5.65
N VAL A 249 -4.32 8.57 5.44
CA VAL A 249 -3.19 7.98 6.14
C VAL A 249 -2.07 7.72 5.14
N ARG A 250 -0.88 8.27 5.40
CA ARG A 250 0.32 8.19 4.56
C ARG A 250 1.36 7.27 5.19
N PRO A 251 1.35 5.96 4.91
CA PRO A 251 2.42 5.07 5.32
C PRO A 251 3.70 5.28 4.51
N SER A 252 4.85 5.06 5.14
CA SER A 252 6.12 4.79 4.44
C SER A 252 6.16 3.34 3.91
N ILE A 253 7.35 2.75 3.73
CA ILE A 253 7.47 1.39 3.22
C ILE A 253 6.95 0.40 4.29
N VAL A 254 5.80 -0.21 4.01
CA VAL A 254 5.18 -1.17 4.91
C VAL A 254 5.94 -2.51 4.87
N THR A 255 6.36 -2.99 6.03
CA THR A 255 7.14 -4.23 6.21
C THR A 255 6.39 -5.22 7.10
N ALA A 256 7.06 -6.34 7.43
CA ALA A 256 6.50 -7.41 8.24
C ALA A 256 5.94 -6.91 9.58
N ALA A 257 4.96 -7.63 10.11
CA ALA A 257 4.36 -7.34 11.41
C ALA A 257 5.42 -7.34 12.52
N TRP A 258 5.36 -6.34 13.39
CA TRP A 258 6.19 -6.33 14.59
C TRP A 258 5.64 -7.31 15.63
N LYS A 259 4.32 -7.27 15.87
CA LYS A 259 3.63 -8.10 16.86
C LYS A 259 2.42 -8.84 16.31
N GLU A 260 1.57 -8.16 15.54
CA GLU A 260 0.26 -8.70 15.15
C GLU A 260 0.08 -8.82 13.63
N PRO A 261 -0.62 -9.85 13.13
CA PRO A 261 -1.28 -10.94 13.86
C PRO A 261 -0.32 -11.92 14.55
N PHE A 262 0.91 -12.03 14.03
CA PHE A 262 2.05 -12.67 14.68
C PHE A 262 3.34 -12.05 14.14
N GLU A 263 4.41 -12.17 14.92
CA GLU A 263 5.70 -11.56 14.62
C GLU A 263 6.26 -12.04 13.27
N GLY A 264 6.73 -11.10 12.45
CA GLY A 264 7.33 -11.39 11.15
C GLY A 264 6.32 -11.75 10.04
N TRP A 265 5.02 -11.69 10.29
CA TRP A 265 4.03 -11.95 9.23
C TRP A 265 4.18 -10.97 8.07
N VAL A 266 4.34 -11.51 6.87
CA VAL A 266 4.39 -10.76 5.61
C VAL A 266 3.83 -11.60 4.47
N ASP A 267 2.95 -11.01 3.68
CA ASP A 267 2.24 -11.71 2.58
C ASP A 267 2.60 -11.13 1.20
N ASN A 268 3.52 -10.16 1.16
CA ASN A 268 4.04 -9.63 -0.10
C ASN A 268 5.57 -9.68 -0.14
N MET A 269 6.10 -10.14 -1.28
CA MET A 269 7.54 -10.12 -1.57
C MET A 269 7.91 -8.93 -2.47
N SER A 270 7.18 -7.82 -2.35
CA SER A 270 7.40 -6.64 -3.19
C SER A 270 8.28 -5.63 -2.47
N GLY A 271 8.96 -4.77 -3.24
CA GLY A 271 9.82 -3.72 -2.69
C GLY A 271 10.92 -4.29 -1.79
N ILE A 272 11.05 -3.70 -0.59
CA ILE A 272 12.16 -3.98 0.33
C ILE A 272 12.18 -5.42 0.85
N THR A 273 11.01 -6.02 1.09
CA THR A 273 10.91 -7.42 1.55
C THR A 273 11.53 -8.37 0.53
N GLY A 274 11.25 -8.17 -0.76
CA GLY A 274 11.84 -8.96 -1.83
C GLY A 274 13.36 -8.79 -1.92
N ILE A 275 13.85 -7.55 -1.74
CA ILE A 275 15.30 -7.27 -1.73
C ILE A 275 15.99 -8.03 -0.59
N MET A 276 15.47 -7.94 0.63
CA MET A 276 16.03 -8.64 1.79
C MET A 276 16.02 -10.15 1.63
N MET A 277 14.93 -10.69 1.07
CA MET A 277 14.78 -12.11 0.79
C MET A 277 15.81 -12.61 -0.23
N GLU A 278 16.06 -11.85 -1.29
CA GLU A 278 17.05 -12.21 -2.32
C GLU A 278 18.50 -12.00 -1.85
N ILE A 279 18.77 -11.00 -0.99
CA ILE A 279 20.03 -10.91 -0.25
C ILE A 279 20.25 -12.16 0.60
N GLY A 280 19.23 -12.58 1.36
CA GLY A 280 19.32 -13.76 2.23
C GLY A 280 19.41 -15.09 1.48
N ARG A 281 19.02 -15.13 0.20
CA ARG A 281 19.24 -16.27 -0.71
C ARG A 281 20.62 -16.25 -1.38
N GLY A 282 21.32 -15.12 -1.30
CA GLY A 282 22.61 -14.87 -1.94
C GLY A 282 22.52 -14.56 -3.44
N THR A 283 21.32 -14.33 -3.98
CA THR A 283 21.09 -13.99 -5.40
C THR A 283 21.38 -12.52 -5.68
N ILE A 284 21.15 -11.64 -4.71
CA ILE A 284 21.53 -10.22 -4.76
C ILE A 284 22.76 -10.01 -3.87
N ARG A 285 23.77 -9.36 -4.47
CA ARG A 285 25.11 -9.16 -3.88
C ARG A 285 25.66 -7.74 -4.04
N SER A 286 25.00 -6.92 -4.85
CA SER A 286 25.39 -5.54 -5.13
C SER A 286 24.12 -4.72 -5.28
N ILE A 287 24.04 -3.59 -4.57
CA ILE A 287 22.88 -2.68 -4.61
C ILE A 287 23.39 -1.25 -4.83
N VAL A 288 22.77 -0.53 -5.75
CA VAL A 288 23.04 0.91 -5.92
C VAL A 288 22.27 1.68 -4.85
N CYS A 289 22.97 2.16 -3.83
CA CYS A 289 22.41 2.98 -2.76
C CYS A 289 23.53 3.65 -1.98
N ASP A 290 23.30 4.88 -1.51
CA ASP A 290 24.14 5.46 -0.46
C ASP A 290 23.66 4.93 0.89
N GLN A 291 24.49 4.09 1.52
CA GLN A 291 24.17 3.41 2.78
C GLN A 291 23.91 4.38 3.95
N LYS A 292 24.32 5.65 3.83
CA LYS A 292 24.08 6.70 4.84
C LYS A 292 22.68 7.27 4.78
N LEU A 293 21.95 7.06 3.68
CA LEU A 293 20.58 7.55 3.53
C LEU A 293 19.63 6.82 4.49
N ARG A 294 18.60 7.55 4.92
CA ARG A 294 17.53 7.02 5.76
C ARG A 294 16.59 6.18 4.91
N VAL A 295 16.22 5.03 5.43
CA VAL A 295 15.18 4.15 4.88
C VAL A 295 14.01 4.17 5.86
N ASP A 296 12.89 4.75 5.42
CA ASP A 296 11.69 4.84 6.26
C ASP A 296 10.83 3.60 6.04
N ILE A 297 10.76 2.76 7.07
CA ILE A 297 9.92 1.57 7.10
C ILE A 297 8.96 1.62 8.28
N ILE A 298 7.79 1.02 8.11
CA ILE A 298 6.79 0.88 9.17
C ILE A 298 6.23 -0.56 9.20
N PRO A 299 6.09 -1.18 10.38
CA PRO A 299 5.42 -2.48 10.50
C PRO A 299 3.93 -2.39 10.11
N VAL A 300 3.39 -3.44 9.47
CA VAL A 300 1.99 -3.45 9.00
C VAL A 300 0.97 -3.32 10.14
N ASP A 301 1.25 -3.84 11.33
CA ASP A 301 0.38 -3.72 12.50
C ASP A 301 0.30 -2.29 13.05
N ILE A 302 1.38 -1.52 12.98
CA ILE A 302 1.35 -0.10 13.33
C ILE A 302 0.48 0.67 12.32
N LEU A 303 0.61 0.37 11.03
CA LEU A 303 -0.27 0.96 10.01
C LEU A 303 -1.73 0.59 10.26
N VAL A 304 -2.05 -0.69 10.48
CA VAL A 304 -3.43 -1.13 10.73
C VAL A 304 -4.02 -0.45 11.96
N ASN A 305 -3.27 -0.37 13.07
CA ASN A 305 -3.72 0.35 14.26
C ASN A 305 -3.95 1.84 13.97
N THR A 306 -3.09 2.46 13.14
CA THR A 306 -3.28 3.84 12.68
C THR A 306 -4.58 3.96 11.88
N LEU A 307 -4.85 3.09 10.91
CA LEU A 307 -6.09 3.12 10.12
C LEU A 307 -7.33 3.05 11.03
N ILE A 308 -7.36 2.09 11.95
CA ILE A 308 -8.49 1.86 12.87
C ILE A 308 -8.71 3.09 13.77
N THR A 309 -7.64 3.58 14.39
CA THR A 309 -7.72 4.75 15.28
C THR A 309 -8.04 6.05 14.53
N SER A 310 -7.54 6.22 13.29
CA SER A 310 -7.87 7.36 12.44
C SER A 310 -9.36 7.38 12.07
N ALA A 311 -10.00 6.23 11.82
CA ALA A 311 -11.44 6.16 11.58
C ALA A 311 -12.25 6.62 12.80
N TRP A 312 -11.91 6.09 13.98
CA TRP A 312 -12.52 6.52 15.24
C TRP A 312 -12.34 8.02 15.48
N HIS A 313 -11.12 8.53 15.30
CA HIS A 313 -10.79 9.94 15.51
C HIS A 313 -11.53 10.85 14.54
N THR A 314 -11.63 10.46 13.27
CA THR A 314 -12.37 11.20 12.22
C THR A 314 -13.85 11.32 12.56
N ALA A 315 -14.46 10.23 13.05
CA ALA A 315 -15.86 10.23 13.46
C ALA A 315 -16.11 11.02 14.76
N THR A 316 -15.15 10.98 15.70
CA THR A 316 -15.30 11.61 17.02
C THR A 316 -15.08 13.12 16.96
N TYR A 317 -14.06 13.55 16.22
CA TYR A 317 -13.66 14.95 16.12
C TYR A 317 -13.89 15.46 14.70
N ARG A 318 -15.14 15.68 14.32
CA ARG A 318 -15.47 16.13 12.97
C ARG A 318 -14.91 17.54 12.72
N GLN A 319 -14.19 17.70 11.62
CA GLN A 319 -13.67 18.98 11.15
C GLN A 319 -14.07 19.17 9.67
N ASN A 320 -14.18 20.41 9.23
CA ASN A 320 -14.46 20.77 7.82
C ASN A 320 -13.18 20.73 6.96
N ALA A 321 -12.21 19.89 7.33
CA ALA A 321 -10.96 19.74 6.61
C ALA A 321 -10.47 18.30 6.73
N VAL A 322 -9.90 17.76 5.65
CA VAL A 322 -9.34 16.40 5.66
C VAL A 322 -8.10 16.38 6.52
N ARG A 323 -8.12 15.56 7.57
CA ARG A 323 -6.92 15.27 8.36
C ARG A 323 -6.00 14.33 7.62
N VAL A 324 -4.72 14.57 7.74
CA VAL A 324 -3.67 13.71 7.20
C VAL A 324 -2.84 13.16 8.35
N TYR A 325 -2.54 11.87 8.33
CA TYR A 325 -1.65 11.23 9.31
C TYR A 325 -0.43 10.64 8.60
N ASN A 326 0.77 11.06 8.97
CA ASN A 326 2.02 10.49 8.47
C ASN A 326 2.42 9.27 9.32
N CYS A 327 2.08 8.07 8.85
CA CYS A 327 2.45 6.81 9.50
C CYS A 327 3.89 6.41 9.08
N THR A 328 4.87 7.08 9.67
CA THR A 328 6.29 7.01 9.29
C THR A 328 7.17 6.94 10.54
N SER A 329 8.37 6.38 10.40
CA SER A 329 9.33 6.27 11.51
C SER A 329 10.52 7.23 11.38
N GLY A 330 10.84 7.72 10.18
CA GLY A 330 12.11 8.35 9.86
C GLY A 330 12.42 9.68 10.56
N ALA A 331 11.40 10.37 11.07
CA ALA A 331 11.56 11.59 11.87
C ALA A 331 11.81 11.31 13.36
N LEU A 332 11.25 10.21 13.89
CA LEU A 332 11.26 9.88 15.32
C LEU A 332 12.28 8.78 15.68
N ASN A 333 12.39 7.76 14.84
CA ASN A 333 13.27 6.60 14.99
C ASN A 333 13.89 6.24 13.63
N PRO A 334 14.86 7.03 13.15
CA PRO A 334 15.44 6.84 11.82
C PRO A 334 16.26 5.54 11.72
N LEU A 335 16.07 4.80 10.64
CA LEU A 335 16.89 3.65 10.25
C LEU A 335 17.71 4.00 9.00
N ARG A 336 18.99 3.68 8.98
CA ARG A 336 19.85 3.83 7.78
C ARG A 336 19.91 2.55 6.96
N TRP A 337 20.19 2.70 5.66
CA TRP A 337 20.41 1.55 4.78
C TRP A 337 21.55 0.65 5.24
N GLU A 338 22.63 1.22 5.78
CA GLU A 338 23.73 0.47 6.38
C GLU A 338 23.28 -0.43 7.54
N GLU A 339 22.53 0.13 8.49
CA GLU A 339 22.03 -0.60 9.66
C GLU A 339 21.08 -1.72 9.24
N LEU A 340 20.15 -1.41 8.36
CA LEU A 340 19.22 -2.39 7.81
C LEU A 340 19.94 -3.50 7.05
N GLY A 341 20.98 -3.14 6.30
CA GLY A 341 21.81 -4.10 5.59
C GLY A 341 22.56 -5.05 6.50
N ASN A 342 23.15 -4.52 7.58
CA ASN A 342 23.85 -5.31 8.60
C ASN A 342 22.89 -6.28 9.31
N LEU A 343 21.69 -5.81 9.68
CA LEU A 343 20.64 -6.66 10.26
C LEU A 343 20.21 -7.76 9.28
N CYS A 344 19.98 -7.42 8.01
CA CYS A 344 19.62 -8.39 6.99
C CYS A 344 20.71 -9.46 6.82
N GLN A 345 21.98 -9.07 6.76
CA GLN A 345 23.09 -10.01 6.64
C GLN A 345 23.23 -10.89 7.88
N TYR A 346 23.14 -10.32 9.08
CA TYR A 346 23.17 -11.06 10.34
C TYR A 346 22.08 -12.14 10.38
N HIS A 347 20.82 -11.76 10.14
CA HIS A 347 19.70 -12.70 10.19
C HIS A 347 19.73 -13.73 9.06
N SER A 348 20.28 -13.38 7.89
CA SER A 348 20.47 -14.33 6.79
C SER A 348 21.48 -15.44 7.13
N LEU A 349 22.41 -15.18 8.04
CA LEU A 349 23.41 -16.15 8.50
C LEU A 349 22.90 -16.96 9.70
N THR A 350 22.20 -16.33 10.64
CA THR A 350 21.68 -17.02 11.83
C THR A 350 20.41 -17.83 11.56
N ALA A 351 19.63 -17.44 10.56
CA ALA A 351 18.40 -18.11 10.14
C ALA A 351 18.36 -18.25 8.61
N PRO A 352 19.20 -19.13 8.03
CA PRO A 352 19.38 -19.22 6.58
C PRO A 352 18.11 -19.72 5.87
N SER A 353 17.87 -19.17 4.69
CA SER A 353 16.77 -19.60 3.82
C SER A 353 16.97 -21.05 3.35
N LYS A 354 15.89 -21.85 3.36
CA LYS A 354 15.89 -23.20 2.74
C LYS A 354 16.15 -23.18 1.22
N TYR A 355 15.99 -22.01 0.60
CA TYR A 355 16.18 -21.79 -0.84
C TYR A 355 17.51 -21.07 -1.14
N LEU A 356 18.53 -21.31 -0.32
CA LEU A 356 19.85 -20.71 -0.50
C LEU A 356 20.43 -21.08 -1.87
N GLN A 357 20.84 -20.08 -2.65
CA GLN A 357 21.49 -20.27 -3.94
C GLN A 357 22.99 -19.98 -3.88
N TRP A 358 23.38 -19.05 -3.01
CA TRP A 358 24.76 -18.71 -2.71
C TRP A 358 24.86 -18.34 -1.23
N TYR A 359 26.06 -18.49 -0.64
CA TYR A 359 26.37 -17.90 0.66
C TYR A 359 25.93 -16.42 0.76
N PRO A 360 25.10 -16.04 1.75
CA PRO A 360 24.56 -14.69 1.86
C PRO A 360 25.68 -13.65 2.03
N GLY A 361 25.66 -12.61 1.20
CA GLY A 361 26.63 -11.54 1.29
C GLY A 361 26.40 -10.50 0.20
N PHE A 362 26.28 -9.24 0.60
CA PHE A 362 26.04 -8.14 -0.31
C PHE A 362 26.77 -6.87 0.13
N SER A 363 26.82 -5.89 -0.76
CA SER A 363 27.32 -4.56 -0.40
C SER A 363 26.61 -3.45 -1.16
N PHE A 364 26.49 -2.29 -0.52
CA PHE A 364 26.04 -1.06 -1.15
C PHE A 364 27.14 -0.42 -2.00
N ARG A 365 26.74 0.22 -3.09
CA ARG A 365 27.61 0.91 -4.04
C ARG A 365 26.96 2.23 -4.47
N THR A 366 27.74 3.30 -4.49
CA THR A 366 27.29 4.60 -5.05
C THR A 366 27.70 4.77 -6.51
N ASN A 367 28.82 4.17 -6.92
CA ASN A 367 29.30 4.23 -8.30
C ASN A 367 28.59 3.18 -9.19
N ARG A 368 27.82 3.66 -10.18
CA ARG A 368 27.06 2.80 -11.11
C ARG A 368 27.95 1.92 -12.00
N MET A 369 29.15 2.36 -12.38
CA MET A 369 30.07 1.54 -13.20
C MET A 369 30.62 0.37 -12.38
N VAL A 370 31.04 0.63 -11.15
CA VAL A 370 31.50 -0.43 -10.22
C VAL A 370 30.36 -1.39 -9.93
N HIS A 371 29.15 -0.88 -9.70
CA HIS A 371 27.98 -1.72 -9.52
C HIS A 371 27.74 -2.62 -10.74
N ARG A 372 27.79 -2.08 -11.97
CA ARG A 372 27.59 -2.84 -13.21
C ARG A 372 28.64 -3.94 -13.39
N LEU A 373 29.90 -3.65 -13.05
CA LEU A 373 30.96 -4.67 -13.05
C LEU A 373 30.65 -5.78 -12.04
N CYS A 374 30.29 -5.43 -10.81
CA CYS A 374 29.90 -6.40 -9.78
C CYS A 374 28.66 -7.21 -10.18
N GLU A 375 27.65 -6.60 -10.81
CA GLU A 375 26.46 -7.27 -11.31
C GLU A 375 26.83 -8.33 -12.36
N ILE A 376 27.68 -7.99 -13.33
CA ILE A 376 28.18 -8.94 -14.33
C ILE A 376 28.91 -10.10 -13.65
N LEU A 377 29.86 -9.80 -12.76
CA LEU A 377 30.73 -10.81 -12.13
C LEU A 377 29.99 -11.70 -11.13
N PHE A 378 29.09 -11.15 -10.33
CA PHE A 378 28.47 -11.86 -9.21
C PHE A 378 27.05 -12.34 -9.48
N HIS A 379 26.36 -11.79 -10.49
CA HIS A 379 25.00 -12.22 -10.85
C HIS A 379 24.98 -12.99 -12.16
N PHE A 380 25.52 -12.41 -13.24
CA PHE A 380 25.39 -13.01 -14.57
C PHE A 380 26.39 -14.14 -14.82
N VAL A 381 27.68 -13.94 -14.58
CA VAL A 381 28.72 -14.96 -14.84
C VAL A 381 28.39 -16.30 -14.18
N PRO A 382 28.03 -16.36 -12.89
CA PRO A 382 27.71 -17.64 -12.28
C PRO A 382 26.41 -18.26 -12.81
N ALA A 383 25.40 -17.45 -13.13
CA ALA A 383 24.17 -17.92 -13.76
C ALA A 383 24.46 -18.56 -15.13
N PHE A 384 25.34 -17.96 -15.94
CA PHE A 384 25.79 -18.52 -17.22
C PHE A 384 26.54 -19.84 -17.03
N VAL A 385 27.48 -19.91 -16.09
CA VAL A 385 28.22 -21.16 -15.80
C VAL A 385 27.27 -22.28 -15.41
N LEU A 386 26.30 -22.00 -14.53
CA LEU A 386 25.30 -22.99 -14.10
C LEU A 386 24.41 -23.44 -15.26
N ASP A 387 23.98 -22.53 -16.14
CA ASP A 387 23.18 -22.89 -17.31
C ASP A 387 23.98 -23.71 -18.33
N ILE A 388 25.29 -23.47 -18.47
CA ILE A 388 26.18 -24.30 -19.28
C ILE A 388 26.25 -25.71 -18.69
N VAL A 389 26.46 -25.85 -17.38
CA VAL A 389 26.47 -27.16 -16.71
C VAL A 389 25.14 -27.89 -16.91
N LEU A 390 24.00 -27.20 -16.72
CA LEU A 390 22.67 -27.79 -16.92
C LEU A 390 22.49 -28.29 -18.36
N ARG A 391 22.93 -27.52 -19.36
CA ARG A 391 22.90 -27.94 -20.77
C ARG A 391 23.76 -29.19 -21.00
N LEU A 392 24.96 -29.23 -20.43
CA LEU A 392 25.87 -30.37 -20.54
C LEU A 392 25.31 -31.63 -19.86
N THR A 393 24.51 -31.48 -18.81
CA THR A 393 23.83 -32.60 -18.12
C THR A 393 22.46 -32.93 -18.72
N GLY A 394 22.13 -32.44 -19.92
CA GLY A 394 20.86 -32.73 -20.62
C GLY A 394 19.63 -32.07 -20.01
N SER A 395 19.82 -31.14 -19.06
CA SER A 395 18.75 -30.37 -18.41
C SER A 395 18.48 -29.05 -19.13
N LYS A 396 17.25 -28.53 -19.04
CA LYS A 396 16.91 -27.23 -19.63
C LYS A 396 17.58 -26.09 -18.84
N PRO A 397 18.25 -25.12 -19.51
CA PRO A 397 18.79 -23.94 -18.85
C PRO A 397 17.65 -23.06 -18.34
N MET A 398 17.78 -22.52 -17.13
CA MET A 398 16.74 -21.68 -16.50
C MET A 398 17.31 -20.51 -15.70
N ARG A 399 18.60 -20.53 -15.33
CA ARG A 399 19.17 -19.61 -14.34
C ARG A 399 19.46 -18.23 -14.89
N VAL A 400 19.91 -18.08 -16.14
CA VAL A 400 20.14 -16.74 -16.73
C VAL A 400 18.81 -16.01 -16.92
N ALA A 401 17.77 -16.70 -17.39
CA ALA A 401 16.43 -16.13 -17.53
C ALA A 401 15.82 -15.76 -16.18
N ARG A 402 16.06 -16.57 -15.14
CA ARG A 402 15.62 -16.29 -13.77
C ARG A 402 16.38 -15.11 -13.15
N GLN A 403 17.70 -15.05 -13.32
CA GLN A 403 18.52 -13.94 -12.85
C GLN A 403 18.16 -12.61 -13.54
N ASP A 404 17.93 -12.61 -14.86
CA ASP A 404 17.47 -11.41 -15.59
C ASP A 404 16.04 -11.02 -15.14
N CYS A 405 15.17 -11.99 -14.85
CA CYS A 405 13.85 -11.71 -14.27
C CYS A 405 13.95 -11.12 -12.85
N ASP A 406 14.81 -11.67 -11.98
CA ASP A 406 15.02 -11.23 -10.61
C ASP A 406 15.63 -9.82 -10.60
N ILE A 407 16.61 -9.54 -11.46
CA ILE A 407 17.24 -8.22 -11.64
C ILE A 407 16.28 -7.20 -12.29
N ARG A 408 15.50 -7.57 -13.31
CA ARG A 408 14.50 -6.65 -13.91
C ARG A 408 13.34 -6.38 -12.95
N THR A 409 12.90 -7.38 -12.20
CA THR A 409 11.90 -7.20 -11.14
C THR A 409 12.44 -6.31 -10.03
N PHE A 410 13.74 -6.39 -9.75
CA PHE A 410 14.48 -5.54 -8.82
C PHE A 410 14.55 -4.08 -9.30
N PHE A 411 15.06 -3.79 -10.50
CA PHE A 411 15.16 -2.41 -11.00
C PHE A 411 13.80 -1.76 -11.30
N CYS A 412 12.80 -2.53 -11.77
CA CYS A 412 11.46 -2.01 -12.03
C CYS A 412 10.67 -1.65 -10.74
N ARG A 413 11.10 -2.16 -9.57
CA ARG A 413 10.41 -1.97 -8.27
C ARG A 413 11.20 -1.10 -7.28
N LEU A 414 12.34 -0.54 -7.68
CA LEU A 414 13.24 0.24 -6.83
C LEU A 414 13.27 1.74 -7.13
N PHE A 415 12.26 2.29 -7.83
CA PHE A 415 12.15 3.74 -8.07
C PHE A 415 11.72 4.52 -6.81
N PHE A 416 12.47 4.33 -5.73
CA PHE A 416 12.51 5.16 -4.54
C PHE A 416 13.96 5.56 -4.20
N PHE A 417 14.82 5.80 -5.19
CA PHE A 417 16.13 6.42 -4.97
C PHE A 417 16.53 7.34 -6.13
#